data_AF-A0A285UPW8-F1
#
_entry.id   AF-A0A285UPW8-F1
#
_cell.length_a   1.000
_cell.length_b   1.000
_cell.length_c   1.000
_cell.angle_alpha   90.00
_cell.angle_beta   90.00
_cell.angle_gamma   90.00
#
_symmetry.space_group_name_H-M   'P 1'
#
loop_
_entity.id
_entity.type
_entity.pdbx_description
1 polymer ?
#
loop_
_entity_poly.entity_id
_entity_poly.type
_entity_poly.pdbx_seq_one_letter_code
_entity_poly.pdbx_strand_id
1 'polypeptide(L)'
;MNKLIELLRHLFRMKPKNVGTTIFAPIKILPEYLVDEGNGKVIGVVKHNEKVYLTVVVDVLNRKTKVQGSLRRIRNHTNPFRKSHYIEMIQREAHHLIHTNRSK
;
A
#
# COMPACT_ATOMS: atom_id res chain seq x y z
N MET A 1 36.12 -20.10 24.89
CA MET A 1 35.31 -19.86 23.67
C MET A 1 36.19 -20.15 22.46
N ASN A 2 35.78 -21.09 21.60
CA ASN A 2 36.66 -21.77 20.65
C ASN A 2 37.02 -20.90 19.43
N LYS A 3 38.31 -20.59 19.27
CA LYS A 3 38.96 -19.91 18.12
C LYS A 3 38.52 -20.45 16.75
N LEU A 4 38.19 -21.74 16.68
CA LEU A 4 37.73 -22.42 15.47
C LEU A 4 36.41 -21.83 14.94
N ILE A 5 35.51 -21.42 15.83
CA ILE A 5 34.18 -20.89 15.48
C ILE A 5 34.30 -19.48 14.86
N GLU A 6 35.24 -18.66 15.35
CA GLU A 6 35.50 -17.33 14.77
C GLU A 6 36.12 -17.42 13.38
N LEU A 7 37.06 -18.34 13.18
CA LEU A 7 37.69 -18.61 11.88
C LEU A 7 36.66 -19.05 10.83
N LEU A 8 35.72 -19.92 11.22
CA LEU A 8 34.62 -20.34 10.35
C LEU A 8 33.69 -19.17 10.01
N ARG A 9 33.33 -18.31 10.98
CA ARG A 9 32.52 -17.11 10.71
C ARG A 9 33.19 -16.15 9.73
N HIS A 10 34.51 -15.99 9.83
CA HIS A 10 35.27 -15.10 8.96
C HIS A 10 35.43 -15.65 7.54
N LEU A 11 35.62 -16.97 7.39
CA LEU A 11 35.67 -17.63 6.08
C LEU A 11 34.32 -17.58 5.35
N PHE A 12 33.22 -17.81 6.08
CA PHE A 12 31.89 -17.94 5.46
C PHE A 12 31.12 -16.61 5.29
N ARG A 13 31.73 -15.44 5.60
CA ARG A 13 31.10 -14.10 5.56
C ARG A 13 29.64 -14.14 6.07
N MET A 14 29.38 -14.89 7.14
CA MET A 14 28.03 -14.98 7.72
C MET A 14 27.70 -13.64 8.35
N LYS A 15 27.09 -12.75 7.55
CA LYS A 15 26.55 -11.49 8.04
C LYS A 15 25.52 -11.82 9.12
N PRO A 16 25.55 -11.13 10.27
CA PRO A 16 24.48 -11.28 11.26
C PRO A 16 23.15 -11.02 10.56
N LYS A 17 22.19 -11.94 10.71
CA LYS A 17 20.81 -11.72 10.28
C LYS A 17 20.32 -10.51 11.07
N ASN A 18 20.26 -9.34 10.43
CA ASN A 18 19.56 -8.19 10.96
C ASN A 18 18.13 -8.66 11.23
N VAL A 19 17.79 -8.84 12.51
CA VAL A 19 16.43 -9.11 12.97
C VAL A 19 15.65 -7.85 12.62
N GLY A 20 15.00 -7.87 11.44
CA GLY A 20 14.42 -6.69 10.84
C GLY A 20 13.39 -6.08 11.77
N THR A 21 13.71 -4.91 12.35
CA THR A 21 12.73 -4.14 13.10
C THR A 21 11.69 -3.60 12.12
N THR A 22 10.46 -4.09 12.18
CA THR A 22 9.34 -3.51 11.43
C THR A 22 8.96 -2.19 12.10
N ILE A 23 9.38 -1.07 11.51
CA ILE A 23 8.96 0.26 11.98
C ILE A 23 7.53 0.48 11.49
N PHE A 24 6.57 0.56 12.42
CA PHE A 24 5.22 1.01 12.11
C PHE A 24 5.28 2.50 11.73
N ALA A 25 4.98 2.80 10.46
CA ALA A 25 4.88 4.17 9.97
C ALA A 25 3.40 4.49 9.73
N PRO A 26 2.82 5.50 10.39
CA PRO A 26 1.43 5.87 10.15
C PRO A 26 1.26 6.45 8.74
N ILE A 27 0.15 6.11 8.10
CA ILE A 27 -0.24 6.71 6.81
C ILE A 27 -0.67 8.14 7.07
N LYS A 28 0.02 9.11 6.45
CA LYS A 28 -0.27 10.54 6.64
C LYS A 28 -1.39 11.06 5.75
N ILE A 29 -1.60 10.43 4.60
CA ILE A 29 -2.60 10.84 3.61
C ILE A 29 -3.52 9.65 3.38
N LEU A 30 -4.76 9.73 3.83
CA LEU A 30 -5.74 8.67 3.63
C LEU A 30 -6.45 8.86 2.28
N PRO A 31 -6.76 7.77 1.55
CA PRO A 31 -7.64 7.85 0.40
C PRO A 31 -9.07 8.18 0.84
N GLU A 32 -9.74 9.01 0.05
CA GLU A 32 -11.19 9.21 0.11
C GLU A 32 -11.87 8.25 -0.87
N TYR A 33 -13.05 7.76 -0.53
CA TYR A 33 -13.76 6.75 -1.31
C TYR A 33 -15.12 7.25 -1.79
N LEU A 34 -15.44 6.97 -3.04
CA LEU A 34 -16.76 7.12 -3.63
C LEU A 34 -17.22 5.74 -4.11
N VAL A 35 -18.40 5.31 -3.70
CA VAL A 35 -18.94 3.98 -3.98
C VAL A 35 -20.14 4.11 -4.93
N ASP A 36 -20.10 3.37 -6.04
CA ASP A 36 -21.21 3.15 -6.95
C ASP A 36 -21.63 1.69 -6.83
N GLU A 37 -22.62 1.45 -5.97
CA GLU A 37 -23.10 0.11 -5.65
C GLU A 37 -23.77 -0.57 -6.84
N GLY A 38 -24.54 0.20 -7.63
CA GLY A 38 -25.28 -0.32 -8.78
C GLY A 38 -24.37 -0.91 -9.84
N ASN A 39 -23.21 -0.28 -10.06
CA ASN A 39 -22.21 -0.79 -10.99
C ASN A 39 -21.10 -1.61 -10.33
N GLY A 40 -21.11 -1.80 -9.01
CA GLY A 40 -20.07 -2.51 -8.27
C GLY A 40 -18.69 -1.86 -8.39
N LYS A 41 -18.65 -0.53 -8.47
CA LYS A 41 -17.44 0.27 -8.68
C LYS A 41 -17.12 1.11 -7.46
N VAL A 42 -15.83 1.25 -7.16
CA VAL A 42 -15.32 2.12 -6.10
C VAL A 42 -14.22 2.99 -6.68
N ILE A 43 -14.26 4.28 -6.37
CA ILE A 43 -13.25 5.25 -6.74
C ILE A 43 -12.53 5.69 -5.47
N GLY A 44 -11.26 5.33 -5.35
CA GLY A 44 -10.37 5.85 -4.31
C GLY A 44 -9.55 7.02 -4.83
N VAL A 45 -9.53 8.12 -4.09
CA VAL A 45 -8.84 9.36 -4.46
C VAL A 45 -7.86 9.75 -3.37
N VAL A 46 -6.60 9.97 -3.74
CA VAL A 46 -5.57 10.49 -2.83
C VAL A 46 -5.41 11.98 -3.09
N LYS A 47 -5.82 12.79 -2.11
CA LYS A 47 -5.75 14.25 -2.15
C LYS A 47 -4.69 14.79 -1.19
N HIS A 48 -4.09 15.90 -1.56
CA HIS A 48 -3.21 16.66 -0.68
C HIS A 48 -3.29 18.14 -1.05
N ASN A 49 -3.52 19.04 -0.08
CA ASN A 49 -3.74 20.46 -0.33
C ASN A 49 -4.76 20.71 -1.46
N GLU A 50 -5.94 20.08 -1.34
CA GLU A 50 -7.07 20.16 -2.29
C GLU A 50 -6.80 19.65 -3.72
N LYS A 51 -5.59 19.16 -4.00
CA LYS A 51 -5.22 18.61 -5.31
C LYS A 51 -5.28 17.09 -5.30
N VAL A 52 -5.86 16.53 -6.36
CA VAL A 52 -5.89 15.07 -6.61
C VAL A 52 -4.56 14.64 -7.23
N TYR A 53 -3.89 13.69 -6.60
CA TYR A 53 -2.62 13.14 -7.10
C TYR A 53 -2.74 11.71 -7.62
N LEU A 54 -3.64 10.91 -7.07
CA LEU A 54 -3.88 9.55 -7.50
C LEU A 54 -5.38 9.26 -7.47
N THR A 55 -5.89 8.69 -8.56
CA THR A 55 -7.24 8.18 -8.65
C THR A 55 -7.17 6.71 -9.03
N VAL A 56 -7.83 5.86 -8.27
CA VAL A 56 -7.89 4.41 -8.50
C VAL A 56 -9.37 4.04 -8.60
N VAL A 57 -9.77 3.61 -9.79
CA VAL A 57 -11.13 3.11 -10.05
C VAL A 57 -11.06 1.59 -10.04
N VAL A 58 -11.75 0.98 -9.08
CA VAL A 58 -11.83 -0.47 -8.91
C VAL A 58 -13.22 -0.92 -9.32
N ASP A 59 -13.29 -1.74 -10.35
CA ASP A 59 -14.49 -2.45 -10.75
C ASP A 59 -14.40 -3.87 -10.18
N VAL A 60 -15.12 -4.08 -9.07
CA VAL A 60 -15.05 -5.32 -8.29
C VAL A 60 -15.68 -6.47 -9.07
N LEU A 61 -16.78 -6.18 -9.79
CA LEU A 61 -17.51 -7.17 -10.59
C LEU A 61 -16.68 -7.71 -11.75
N ASN A 62 -16.03 -6.81 -12.49
CA ASN A 62 -15.24 -7.17 -13.66
C ASN A 62 -13.77 -7.46 -13.35
N ARG A 63 -13.36 -7.40 -12.07
CA ARG A 63 -11.97 -7.55 -11.60
C ARG A 63 -10.99 -6.63 -12.34
N LYS A 64 -11.43 -5.42 -12.66
CA LYS A 64 -10.65 -4.42 -13.39
C LYS A 64 -10.25 -3.30 -12.46
N THR A 65 -9.02 -2.80 -12.62
CA THR A 65 -8.57 -1.60 -11.91
C THR A 65 -7.97 -0.64 -12.91
N LYS A 66 -8.45 0.59 -12.91
CA LYS A 66 -7.87 1.70 -13.68
C LYS A 66 -7.21 2.67 -12.71
N VAL A 67 -5.97 3.04 -13.01
CA VAL A 67 -5.18 3.92 -12.16
C VAL A 67 -4.77 5.15 -12.98
N GLN A 68 -5.02 6.32 -12.43
CA GLN A 68 -4.66 7.61 -13.02
C GLN A 68 -3.89 8.46 -12.02
N GLY A 69 -2.92 9.24 -12.52
CA GLY A 69 -2.12 10.14 -11.68
C GLY A 69 -0.83 9.53 -11.10
N SER A 70 -0.15 10.35 -10.29
CA SER A 70 1.16 10.06 -9.70
C SER A 70 1.35 10.77 -8.36
N LEU A 71 1.91 10.05 -7.38
CA LEU A 71 2.30 10.58 -6.08
C LEU A 71 3.67 11.26 -6.09
N ARG A 72 4.37 11.34 -7.24
CA ARG A 72 5.75 11.85 -7.31
C ARG A 72 5.91 13.24 -6.69
N ARG A 73 4.93 14.12 -6.88
CA ARG A 73 4.91 15.50 -6.37
C ARG A 73 4.69 15.61 -4.86
N ILE A 74 4.14 14.57 -4.23
CA ILE A 74 3.87 14.51 -2.79
C ILE A 74 4.64 13.38 -2.10
N ARG A 75 5.70 12.87 -2.74
CA ARG A 75 6.49 11.72 -2.26
C ARG A 75 7.00 11.91 -0.84
N ASN A 76 7.36 13.14 -0.46
CA ASN A 76 7.86 13.45 0.89
C ASN A 76 6.77 13.28 1.97
N HIS A 77 5.50 13.47 1.60
CA HIS A 77 4.36 13.28 2.50
C HIS A 77 3.84 11.85 2.49
N THR A 78 4.02 11.13 1.38
CA THR A 78 3.56 9.75 1.26
C THR A 78 4.58 8.72 1.73
N ASN A 79 5.87 9.05 1.85
CA ASN A 79 6.92 8.12 2.32
C ASN A 79 6.59 7.58 3.72
N PRO A 80 6.74 6.26 4.01
CA PRO A 80 7.29 5.18 3.18
C PRO A 80 6.36 4.59 2.11
N PHE A 81 5.10 5.04 2.05
CA PHE A 81 4.08 4.51 1.17
C PHE A 81 4.26 4.98 -0.29
N ARG A 82 4.67 4.03 -1.13
CA ARG A 82 4.67 4.11 -2.60
C ARG A 82 3.25 4.00 -3.18
N LYS A 83 3.12 4.43 -4.45
CA LYS A 83 1.88 4.34 -5.24
C LYS A 83 1.23 2.94 -5.23
N SER A 84 2.03 1.88 -5.28
CA SER A 84 1.53 0.50 -5.21
C SER A 84 0.76 0.21 -3.92
N HIS A 85 1.25 0.67 -2.77
CA HIS A 85 0.57 0.45 -1.49
C HIS A 85 -0.80 1.16 -1.44
N TYR A 86 -0.90 2.36 -2.02
CA TYR A 86 -2.18 3.05 -2.12
C TYR A 86 -3.17 2.31 -3.02
N ILE A 87 -2.71 1.81 -4.17
CA ILE A 87 -3.55 1.01 -5.07
C ILE A 87 -4.06 -0.23 -4.36
N GLU A 88 -3.17 -0.96 -3.68
CA GLU A 88 -3.52 -2.18 -2.94
C GLU A 88 -4.51 -1.90 -1.80
N MET A 89 -4.26 -0.84 -1.02
CA MET A 89 -5.16 -0.40 0.04
C MET A 89 -6.56 -0.09 -0.50
N ILE A 90 -6.63 0.69 -1.59
CA ILE A 90 -7.91 1.04 -2.22
C ILE A 90 -8.61 -0.19 -2.79
N GLN A 91 -7.88 -1.11 -3.40
CA GLN A 91 -8.46 -2.36 -3.90
C GLN A 91 -9.06 -3.20 -2.78
N ARG A 92 -8.34 -3.40 -1.68
CA ARG A 92 -8.84 -4.15 -0.52
C ARG A 92 -10.08 -3.50 0.09
N GLU A 93 -10.05 -2.18 0.25
CA GLU A 93 -11.19 -1.43 0.78
C GLU A 93 -12.40 -1.50 -0.16
N ALA A 94 -12.18 -1.37 -1.47
CA ALA A 94 -13.25 -1.50 -2.47
C ALA A 94 -13.94 -2.87 -2.40
N HIS A 95 -13.16 -3.95 -2.26
CA HIS A 95 -13.72 -5.27 -2.05
C HIS A 95 -14.56 -5.32 -0.77
N HIS A 96 -14.05 -4.79 0.35
CA HIS A 96 -14.79 -4.77 1.60
C HIS A 96 -16.13 -4.01 1.49
N LEU A 97 -16.11 -2.79 0.94
CA LEU A 97 -17.28 -1.95 0.77
C LEU A 97 -18.38 -2.62 -0.06
N ILE A 98 -18.02 -3.22 -1.20
CA ILE A 98 -18.99 -3.91 -2.06
C ILE A 98 -19.54 -5.20 -1.41
N HIS A 99 -18.72 -5.98 -0.69
CA HIS A 99 -19.19 -7.20 -0.03
C HIS A 99 -20.11 -6.88 1.17
N THR A 100 -19.76 -5.88 1.98
CA THR A 100 -20.56 -5.46 3.13
C THR A 100 -21.93 -4.94 2.68
N ASN A 101 -21.98 -4.13 1.61
CA ASN A 101 -23.23 -3.54 1.15
C ASN A 101 -24.17 -4.56 0.47
N ARG A 102 -23.65 -5.68 -0.05
CA ARG A 102 -24.47 -6.76 -0.62
C ARG A 102 -24.97 -7.78 0.41
N SER A 103 -24.37 -7.79 1.59
CA SER A 103 -24.77 -8.68 2.69
C SER A 103 -25.87 -8.06 3.57
N LYS A 104 -26.29 -6.82 3.27
CA LYS A 104 -27.44 -6.13 3.89
C LYS A 104 -28.66 -6.32 3.01
#